data_AF-A0A932C9C9-F1
#
_entry.id   AF-A0A932C9C9-F1
#
_cell.length_a   1.000
_cell.length_b   1.000
_cell.length_c   1.000
_cell.angle_alpha   90.00
_cell.angle_beta   90.00
_cell.angle_gamma   90.00
#
_symmetry.space_group_name_H-M   'P 1'
#
loop_
_entity.id
_entity.type
_entity.pdbx_description
1 polymer ?
#
loop_
_entity_poly.entity_id
_entity_poly.type
_entity_poly.pdbx_seq_one_letter_code
_entity_poly.pdbx_strand_id
1 'polypeptide(L)' 'MRNVLVTWIGNTDLRAPKEADVVGVGPIAQALDARAFDEALLLSDHPELEVAAFIKWLRHRTSTSRQAASEKLSGPT' A
#
# COMPACT_ATOMS: atom_id res chain seq x y z
N MET A 1 7.73 19.91 -9.37
CA MET A 1 8.39 18.69 -8.85
C MET A 1 7.31 17.65 -8.61
N ARG A 2 7.58 16.36 -8.82
CA ARG A 2 6.59 15.28 -8.67
C ARG A 2 6.70 14.66 -7.28
N ASN A 3 5.57 14.51 -6.58
CA ASN A 3 5.51 13.93 -5.24
C ASN A 3 5.18 12.45 -5.32
N VAL A 4 6.14 11.59 -4.97
CA VAL A 4 6.01 10.14 -5.06
C VAL A 4 6.10 9.52 -3.67
N LEU A 5 5.12 8.70 -3.30
CA LEU A 5 5.20 7.82 -2.14
C LEU A 5 5.91 6.53 -2.54
N VAL A 6 7.03 6.21 -1.89
CA VAL A 6 7.71 4.92 -2.07
C VAL A 6 7.75 4.22 -0.72
N THR A 7 7.14 3.03 -0.64
CA THR A 7 7.02 2.31 0.63
C THR A 7 6.83 0.82 0.41
N TRP A 8 7.18 0.03 1.42
CA TRP A 8 6.82 -1.38 1.52
C TRP A 8 5.37 -1.53 1.95
N ILE A 9 4.69 -2.53 1.42
CA ILE A 9 3.41 -3.02 1.90
C ILE A 9 3.68 -3.87 3.14
N GLY A 10 3.11 -3.48 4.28
CA GLY A 10 3.22 -4.24 5.51
C GLY A 10 1.97 -5.08 5.79
N ASN A 11 2.09 -5.99 6.78
CA ASN A 11 0.98 -6.83 7.25
C ASN A 11 -0.26 -6.02 7.66
N THR A 12 -0.07 -4.86 8.29
CA THR A 12 -1.18 -4.00 8.72
C THR A 12 -1.96 -3.45 7.51
N ASP A 13 -1.28 -3.13 6.41
CA ASP A 13 -1.92 -2.68 5.17
C ASP A 13 -2.76 -3.80 4.55
N LEU A 14 -2.23 -5.03 4.50
CA LEU A 14 -2.95 -6.19 3.95
C LEU A 14 -4.16 -6.61 4.78
N ARG A 15 -4.13 -6.35 6.09
CA ARG A 15 -5.25 -6.64 7.01
C ARG A 15 -6.35 -5.59 6.96
N ALA A 16 -6.02 -4.33 6.66
CA ALA A 16 -6.98 -3.21 6.67
C ALA A 16 -8.26 -3.43 5.86
N PRO A 17 -8.25 -4.05 4.66
CA PRO A 17 -9.48 -4.33 3.90
C PRO A 17 -10.48 -5.25 4.62
N LYS A 18 -10.00 -6.10 5.54
CA LYS A 18 -10.79 -7.15 6.22
C LYS A 18 -11.02 -6.86 7.70
N GLU A 19 -10.09 -6.15 8.34
CA GLU A 19 -10.01 -5.96 9.79
C GLU A 19 -9.99 -4.47 10.16
N ALA A 20 -10.77 -3.64 9.45
CA ALA A 20 -10.76 -2.20 9.62
C ALA A 20 -11.06 -1.74 11.06
N ASP A 21 -11.89 -2.49 11.81
CA ASP A 21 -12.21 -2.20 13.21
C ASP A 21 -11.04 -2.47 14.17
N VAL A 22 -10.04 -3.25 13.74
CA VAL A 22 -8.87 -3.64 14.56
C VAL A 22 -7.64 -2.82 14.20
N VAL A 23 -7.35 -2.68 12.91
CA VAL A 23 -6.11 -2.04 12.42
C VAL A 23 -6.35 -0.69 11.73
N GLY A 24 -7.60 -0.23 11.69
CA GLY A 24 -7.98 0.93 10.90
C GLY A 24 -7.77 0.69 9.41
N VAL A 25 -7.51 1.76 8.67
CA VAL A 25 -7.32 1.71 7.20
C VAL A 25 -5.89 1.36 6.77
N GLY A 26 -4.98 1.11 7.72
CA GLY A 26 -3.58 0.80 7.43
C GLY A 26 -2.72 2.03 7.10
N PRO A 27 -1.40 1.98 7.37
CA PRO A 27 -0.48 3.11 7.20
C PRO A 27 -0.44 3.70 5.78
N ILE A 28 -0.45 2.87 4.73
CA ILE A 28 -0.36 3.36 3.35
C ILE A 28 -1.61 4.18 2.98
N ALA A 29 -2.81 3.69 3.33
CA ALA A 29 -4.03 4.44 3.07
C ALA A 29 -4.06 5.74 3.89
N GLN A 30 -3.64 5.71 5.16
CA GLN A 30 -3.52 6.93 5.97
C GLN A 30 -2.59 7.96 5.33
N ALA A 31 -1.43 7.54 4.81
CA ALA A 31 -0.50 8.44 4.15
C ALA A 31 -1.10 9.08 2.88
N LEU A 32 -1.80 8.29 2.07
CA LEU A 32 -2.47 8.74 0.85
C LEU A 32 -3.70 9.63 1.13
N ASP A 33 -4.35 9.45 2.28
CA ASP A 33 -5.45 10.31 2.73
C ASP A 33 -4.91 11.64 3.30
N ALA A 34 -3.76 11.61 3.99
CA ALA A 34 -3.18 12.79 4.66
C ALA A 34 -2.40 13.73 3.73
N ARG A 35 -1.88 13.23 2.60
CA ARG A 35 -1.00 14.00 1.72
C ARG A 35 -1.30 13.72 0.25
N ALA A 36 -1.23 14.76 -0.57
CA ALA A 36 -1.34 14.62 -2.02
C ALA A 36 -0.04 14.04 -2.61
N PHE A 37 -0.17 12.90 -3.28
CA PHE A 37 0.88 12.28 -4.08
C PHE A 37 0.41 12.15 -5.52
N ASP A 38 1.31 12.41 -6.47
CA ASP A 38 1.08 12.18 -7.90
C ASP A 38 1.14 10.69 -8.21
N GLU A 39 2.03 9.97 -7.53
CA GLU A 39 2.25 8.53 -7.68
C GLU A 39 2.57 7.84 -6.35
N ALA A 40 2.25 6.55 -6.28
CA ALA A 40 2.70 5.66 -5.22
C ALA A 40 3.31 4.37 -5.82
N LEU A 41 4.56 4.10 -5.46
CA LEU A 41 5.27 2.87 -5.78
C LEU A 41 5.32 1.99 -4.53
N LEU A 42 4.61 0.87 -4.59
CA LEU A 42 4.41 -0.03 -3.46
C LEU A 42 5.23 -1.30 -3.65
N LEU A 43 6.22 -1.51 -2.80
CA LEU A 43 7.10 -2.68 -2.81
C LEU A 43 6.51 -3.77 -1.91
N SER A 44 6.66 -5.03 -2.29
CA SER A 44 6.15 -6.14 -1.47
C SER A 44 6.89 -7.45 -1.74
N ASP A 45 7.10 -8.23 -0.69
CA ASP A 45 7.53 -9.63 -0.75
C ASP A 45 6.37 -10.61 -0.46
N HIS A 46 5.18 -10.10 -0.13
CA HIS A 46 3.95 -10.87 0.06
C HIS A 46 3.43 -11.54 -1.24
N PRO A 47 2.55 -12.57 -1.12
CA PRO A 47 1.92 -13.21 -2.27
C PRO A 47 1.18 -12.21 -3.17
N GLU A 48 1.39 -12.33 -4.49
CA GLU A 48 0.82 -11.42 -5.49
C GLU A 48 -0.71 -11.27 -5.39
N LEU A 49 -1.42 -12.35 -5.05
CA LEU A 49 -2.87 -12.33 -4.88
C LEU A 49 -3.32 -11.43 -3.71
N GLU A 50 -2.58 -11.43 -2.61
CA GLU A 50 -2.87 -10.58 -1.45
C GLU A 50 -2.61 -9.11 -1.78
N VAL A 51 -1.47 -8.85 -2.44
CA VAL A 51 -1.10 -7.52 -2.93
C VAL A 51 -2.14 -7.00 -3.91
N ALA A 52 -2.55 -7.81 -4.91
CA ALA A 52 -3.54 -7.42 -5.91
C ALA A 52 -4.90 -7.09 -5.28
N ALA A 53 -5.33 -7.88 -4.28
CA ALA A 53 -6.54 -7.59 -3.53
C ALA A 53 -6.45 -6.25 -2.76
N PHE A 54 -5.31 -6.00 -2.11
CA PHE A 54 -5.04 -4.73 -1.43
C PHE A 54 -5.02 -3.54 -2.40
N ILE A 55 -4.33 -3.64 -3.53
CA ILE A 55 -4.29 -2.58 -4.56
C ILE A 55 -5.69 -2.28 -5.09
N LYS A 56 -6.50 -3.32 -5.34
CA LYS A 56 -7.90 -3.15 -5.77
C LYS A 56 -8.71 -2.38 -4.72
N TRP A 57 -8.58 -2.73 -3.45
CA TRP A 57 -9.23 -2.02 -2.36
C TRP A 57 -8.76 -0.55 -2.27
N LEU A 58 -7.45 -0.32 -2.36
CA LEU A 58 -6.84 1.01 -2.26
C LEU A 58 -7.30 1.94 -3.40
N ARG A 59 -7.54 1.41 -4.60
CA ARG A 59 -8.09 2.16 -5.75
C ARG A 59 -9.45 2.79 -5.47
N HIS A 60 -10.25 2.22 -4.58
CA HIS A 60 -11.55 2.79 -4.22
C HIS A 60 -11.44 3.95 -3.22
N ARG A 61 -10.26 4.19 -2.63
CA ARG A 61 -10.05 5.22 -1.61
C ARG A 61 -9.38 6.48 -2.14
N THR A 62 -8.51 6.35 -3.13
CA THR A 62 -7.69 7.46 -3.65
C THR A 62 -7.57 7.40 -5.17
N SER A 63 -7.46 8.57 -5.81
CA SER A 63 -7.18 8.70 -7.24
C SER A 63 -5.69 8.69 -7.60
N THR A 64 -4.78 8.68 -6.62
CA THR A 64 -3.32 8.67 -6.85
C THR A 64 -2.92 7.51 -7.77
N SER A 65 -2.08 7.75 -8.77
CA SER A 65 -1.55 6.67 -9.61
C SER A 65 -0.75 5.69 -8.76
N ARG A 66 -0.91 4.39 -8.94
CA ARG A 66 -0.27 3.37 -8.10
C ARG A 66 0.34 2.27 -8.95
N GLN A 67 1.52 1.83 -8.55
CA GLN A 67 2.20 0.65 -9.10
C GLN A 67 2.64 -0.24 -7.93
N ALA A 68 2.54 -1.55 -8.11
CA ALA A 68 3.06 -2.52 -7.16
C ALA A 68 4.22 -3.28 -7.82
N ALA A 69 5.33 -3.42 -7.11
CA ALA A 69 6.47 -4.22 -7.55
C ALA A 69 6.75 -5.32 -6.52
N SER A 70 6.85 -6.55 -7.01
CA SER A 70 7.23 -7.70 -6.19
C SER A 70 8.74 -7.74 -6.05
N GLU A 71 9.25 -7.51 -4.85
CA GLU A 71 10.69 -7.46 -4.57
C GLU A 71 11.00 -8.29 -3.32
N LYS A 72 12.08 -9.09 -3.37
CA LYS A 72 12.52 -9.86 -2.22
C LYS A 72 13.56 -9.07 -1.43
N LEU A 73 13.35 -8.95 -0.13
CA LEU A 73 14.37 -8.44 0.78
C LEU A 73 15.46 -9.49 1.00
N SER A 74 16.72 -9.08 0.84
CA SER A 74 17.91 -9.94 0.98
C SER A 74 18.60 -9.83 2.35
N GLY A 75 18.07 -8.98 3.24
CA GLY A 75 18.57 -8.70 4.58
C GLY A 75 17.42 -8.30 5.50
N PRO A 76 17.63 -8.23 6.84
CA PRO A 76 16.53 -8.38 7.79
C PRO A 76 15.56 -7.21 7.78
N THR A 77 14.28 -7.55 7.89
CA THR A 77 13.20 -6.69 8.40
C THR A 77 13.10 -6.80 9.91
#